data_AF-D2S2S0-F1
#
_entry.id   AF-D2S2S0-F1
#
_cell.length_a   1.000
_cell.length_b   1.000
_cell.length_c   1.000
_cell.angle_alpha   90.00
_cell.angle_beta   90.00
_cell.angle_gamma   90.00
#
_symmetry.space_group_name_H-M   'P 1'
#
loop_
_entity.id
_entity.type
_entity.pdbx_description
1 polymer ?
#
loop_
_entity_poly.entity_id
_entity_poly.type
_entity_poly.pdbx_seq_one_letter_code
_entity_poly.pdbx_strand_id
1 'polypeptide(L)'
;MHLPSGETLALTPEQTARAKQLLKRTVDGEVESPTNIVDSWKEPTSTIDWERKEDLFPEEEGFITPSAIAGSVSSPNRLEKHRIKKILVCLLEEEFEVQNIAPPKLRKYGDCFYVTGDGHHRSMVARAIGLDELYAKSEIVPPELLIQPDR
;
A
#
# COMPACT_ATOMS: atom_id res chain seq x y z
N MET A 1 12.08 -14.45 11.34
CA MET A 1 11.27 -14.70 10.13
C MET A 1 9.92 -15.21 10.59
N HIS A 2 8.85 -14.43 10.43
CA HIS A 2 7.49 -14.90 10.65
C HIS A 2 7.16 -15.91 9.53
N LEU A 3 6.68 -17.10 9.90
CA LEU A 3 6.16 -18.05 8.91
C LEU A 3 4.76 -17.55 8.48
N PRO A 4 4.42 -17.58 7.19
CA PRO A 4 3.09 -17.20 6.74
C PRO A 4 2.07 -18.09 7.44
N SER A 5 0.99 -17.50 7.97
CA SER A 5 -0.06 -18.25 8.67
C SER A 5 -0.76 -19.25 7.75
N GLY A 6 -0.66 -19.08 6.42
CA GLY A 6 -1.42 -19.82 5.42
C GLY A 6 -2.90 -19.44 5.39
N GLU A 7 -3.31 -18.52 6.26
CA GLU A 7 -4.67 -18.00 6.32
C GLU A 7 -4.90 -17.01 5.17
N THR A 8 -6.01 -17.19 4.47
CA THR A 8 -6.44 -16.30 3.40
C THR A 8 -7.54 -15.37 3.86
N LEU A 9 -7.55 -14.18 3.27
CA LEU A 9 -8.47 -13.11 3.60
C LEU A 9 -9.84 -13.38 2.96
N ALA A 10 -10.88 -13.49 3.79
CA ALA A 10 -12.26 -13.47 3.33
C ALA A 10 -12.79 -12.03 3.30
N LEU A 11 -13.29 -11.58 2.13
CA LEU A 11 -13.86 -10.25 1.99
C LEU A 11 -15.29 -10.18 2.56
N THR A 12 -15.63 -9.06 3.19
CA THR A 12 -17.03 -8.72 3.48
C THR A 12 -17.84 -8.55 2.18
N PRO A 13 -19.19 -8.61 2.23
CA PRO A 13 -20.03 -8.35 1.05
C PRO A 13 -19.76 -6.99 0.41
N GLU A 14 -19.53 -5.94 1.21
CA GLU A 14 -19.23 -4.59 0.75
C GLU A 14 -17.85 -4.51 0.07
N GLN A 15 -16.81 -5.09 0.67
CA GLN A 15 -15.47 -5.18 0.08
C GLN A 15 -15.51 -5.99 -1.22
N THR A 16 -16.27 -7.08 -1.26
CA THR A 16 -16.49 -7.90 -2.46
C THR A 16 -17.13 -7.09 -3.58
N ALA A 17 -18.17 -6.31 -3.28
CA ALA A 17 -18.83 -5.47 -4.28
C ALA A 17 -17.87 -4.42 -4.87
N ARG A 18 -17.08 -3.75 -4.02
CA ARG A 18 -16.06 -2.79 -4.45
C ARG A 18 -14.95 -3.45 -5.28
N ALA A 19 -14.48 -4.63 -4.88
CA ALA A 19 -13.47 -5.39 -5.61
C ALA A 19 -13.96 -5.79 -7.01
N LYS A 20 -15.19 -6.32 -7.13
CA LYS A 20 -15.81 -6.65 -8.43
C LYS A 20 -15.96 -5.41 -9.32
N GLN A 21 -16.42 -4.30 -8.75
CA GLN A 21 -16.56 -3.04 -9.49
C GLN A 21 -15.21 -2.55 -10.00
N LEU A 22 -14.18 -2.52 -9.15
CA LEU A 22 -12.84 -2.09 -9.54
C LEU A 22 -12.24 -3.03 -10.60
N LEU A 23 -12.43 -4.34 -10.48
CA LEU A 23 -11.98 -5.32 -11.46
C LEU A 23 -12.61 -5.06 -12.83
N LYS A 24 -13.94 -4.87 -12.87
CA LYS A 24 -14.68 -4.52 -14.08
C LYS A 24 -14.12 -3.25 -14.72
N ARG A 25 -14.00 -2.16 -13.96
CA ARG A 25 -13.43 -0.89 -14.45
C ARG A 25 -12.01 -1.05 -14.99
N THR A 26 -11.20 -1.91 -14.37
CA THR A 26 -9.83 -2.21 -14.83
C THR A 26 -9.82 -3.03 -16.13
N VAL A 27 -10.80 -3.92 -16.34
CA VAL A 27 -10.99 -4.69 -17.57
C VAL A 27 -11.50 -3.82 -18.71
N ASP A 28 -12.49 -2.97 -18.42
CA ASP A 28 -13.13 -2.06 -19.38
C ASP A 28 -12.21 -0.89 -19.80
N GLY A 29 -11.05 -0.75 -19.15
CA GLY A 29 -10.02 0.23 -19.51
C GLY A 29 -10.13 1.56 -18.77
N GLU A 30 -11.16 1.75 -17.95
CA GLU A 30 -11.49 3.00 -17.23
C GLU A 30 -10.50 3.42 -16.13
N VAL A 31 -9.53 2.56 -15.81
CA VAL A 31 -8.48 2.83 -14.82
C VAL A 31 -7.23 3.28 -15.56
N GLU A 32 -6.97 4.59 -15.60
CA GLU A 32 -5.83 5.19 -16.33
C GLU A 32 -4.80 5.84 -15.41
N SER A 33 -5.19 6.15 -14.18
CA SER A 33 -4.36 6.75 -13.14
C SER A 33 -4.65 6.11 -11.77
N PRO A 34 -3.71 6.17 -10.81
CA PRO A 34 -3.95 5.79 -9.42
C PRO A 34 -5.18 6.45 -8.81
N THR A 35 -5.45 7.71 -9.19
CA THR A 35 -6.62 8.46 -8.72
C THR A 35 -7.96 7.95 -9.24
N ASN A 36 -7.97 7.06 -10.25
CA ASN A 36 -9.20 6.36 -10.64
C ASN A 36 -9.54 5.19 -9.70
N ILE A 37 -8.58 4.77 -8.87
CA ILE A 37 -8.68 3.64 -7.93
C ILE A 37 -8.92 4.14 -6.50
N VAL A 38 -8.17 5.16 -6.08
CA VAL A 38 -8.26 5.79 -4.75
C VAL A 38 -8.39 7.29 -4.89
N ASP A 39 -9.12 7.96 -3.99
CA ASP A 39 -9.38 9.41 -4.09
C ASP A 39 -8.11 10.28 -4.09
N SER A 40 -7.04 9.79 -3.47
CA SER A 40 -5.75 10.48 -3.42
C SER A 40 -4.59 9.48 -3.36
N TRP A 41 -3.54 9.74 -4.11
CA TRP A 41 -2.29 8.98 -4.05
C TRP A 41 -1.12 9.90 -4.38
N LYS A 42 -0.28 10.20 -3.40
CA LYS A 42 0.72 11.29 -3.51
C LYS A 42 2.08 10.87 -2.95
N GLU A 43 3.10 11.65 -3.28
CA GLU A 43 4.40 11.56 -2.61
C GLU A 43 4.34 12.22 -1.21
N PRO A 44 5.26 11.88 -0.31
CA PRO A 44 5.45 12.63 0.93
C PRO A 44 5.69 14.11 0.69
N THR A 45 5.14 14.97 1.54
CA THR A 45 5.40 16.42 1.51
C THR A 45 6.73 16.80 2.15
N SER A 46 7.37 15.88 2.88
CA SER A 46 8.67 16.03 3.53
C SER A 46 9.65 14.99 2.96
N THR A 47 10.93 15.33 2.91
CA THR A 47 11.99 14.38 2.61
C THR A 47 12.78 14.02 3.87
N ILE A 48 13.71 13.08 3.74
CA ILE A 48 14.59 12.64 4.80
C ILE A 48 15.89 13.43 4.70
N ASP A 49 16.37 13.94 5.82
CA ASP A 49 17.73 14.44 5.96
C ASP A 49 18.71 13.26 5.95
N TRP A 50 19.15 12.90 4.74
CA TRP A 50 20.08 11.78 4.53
C TRP A 50 21.49 12.07 5.02
N GLU A 51 21.88 13.34 5.17
CA GLU A 51 23.20 13.72 5.68
C GLU A 51 23.30 13.46 7.18
N ARG A 52 22.20 13.69 7.93
CA ARG A 52 22.10 13.39 9.36
C ARG A 52 21.71 11.95 9.67
N LYS A 53 21.39 11.14 8.67
CA LYS A 53 21.03 9.74 8.84
C LYS A 53 22.27 8.88 9.06
N GLU A 54 22.58 8.59 10.31
CA GLU A 54 23.74 7.76 10.68
C GLU A 54 23.45 6.24 10.63
N ASP A 55 22.20 5.83 10.91
CA ASP A 55 21.81 4.42 11.04
C ASP A 55 20.58 4.03 10.19
N LEU A 56 20.31 2.73 10.11
CA LEU A 56 19.06 2.21 9.54
C LEU A 56 17.85 2.64 10.38
N PHE A 57 16.71 2.87 9.72
CA PHE A 57 15.47 3.17 10.44
C PHE A 57 14.97 1.93 11.18
N PRO A 58 14.32 2.11 12.34
CA PRO A 58 13.56 1.03 12.97
C PRO A 58 12.57 0.41 11.98
N GLU A 59 12.58 -0.91 11.89
CA GLU A 59 11.66 -1.68 11.08
C GLU A 59 10.69 -2.44 11.98
N GLU A 60 9.40 -2.40 11.62
CA GLU A 60 8.34 -3.15 12.29
C GLU A 60 7.53 -3.93 11.24
N GLU A 61 7.05 -5.11 11.61
CA GLU A 61 6.06 -5.85 10.83
C GLU A 61 4.76 -5.91 11.63
N GLY A 62 3.63 -5.68 10.96
CA GLY A 62 2.34 -5.70 11.63
C GLY A 62 1.19 -5.28 10.72
N PHE A 63 -0.01 -5.34 11.28
CA PHE A 63 -1.22 -4.90 10.63
C PHE A 63 -1.36 -3.38 10.71
N ILE A 64 -1.67 -2.77 9.58
CA ILE A 64 -2.01 -1.34 9.49
C ILE A 64 -3.35 -1.17 8.81
N THR A 65 -4.03 -0.05 9.07
CA THR A 65 -5.22 0.33 8.29
C THR A 65 -4.80 0.87 6.93
N PRO A 66 -5.24 0.29 5.80
CA PRO A 66 -4.88 0.74 4.45
C PRO A 66 -5.22 2.21 4.15
N SER A 67 -6.21 2.78 4.83
CA SER A 67 -6.56 4.21 4.72
C SER A 67 -5.46 5.14 5.23
N ALA A 68 -4.55 4.66 6.09
CA ALA A 68 -3.38 5.41 6.54
C ALA A 68 -2.25 5.49 5.50
N ILE A 69 -2.38 4.77 4.37
CA ILE A 69 -1.42 4.79 3.27
C ILE A 69 -1.77 5.95 2.33
N ALA A 70 -1.00 7.03 2.43
CA ALA A 70 -1.23 8.27 1.69
C ALA A 70 -0.76 8.20 0.23
N GLY A 71 0.24 7.37 -0.05
CA GLY A 71 0.70 7.11 -1.40
C GLY A 71 2.01 6.36 -1.48
N SER A 72 2.95 6.83 -2.29
CA SER A 72 4.22 6.14 -2.51
C SER A 72 5.38 7.11 -2.71
N VAL A 73 6.56 6.71 -2.26
CA VAL A 73 7.82 7.43 -2.45
C VAL A 73 8.32 7.22 -3.88
N SER A 74 8.66 8.31 -4.59
CA SER A 74 9.31 8.32 -5.91
C SER A 74 8.56 7.64 -7.07
N SER A 75 7.32 7.20 -6.87
CA SER A 75 6.52 6.49 -7.89
C SER A 75 5.00 6.68 -7.76
N PRO A 76 4.49 7.88 -7.45
CA PRO A 76 3.06 8.14 -7.19
C PRO A 76 2.17 7.82 -8.39
N ASN A 77 2.71 7.88 -9.61
CA ASN A 77 1.96 7.64 -10.85
C ASN A 77 2.07 6.19 -11.35
N ARG A 78 2.77 5.31 -10.63
CA ARG A 78 3.02 3.93 -11.09
C ARG A 78 1.70 3.15 -11.16
N LEU A 79 1.32 2.71 -12.35
CA LEU A 79 0.07 1.97 -12.56
C LEU A 79 0.28 0.80 -13.51
N GLU A 80 0.12 -0.42 -13.00
CA GLU A 80 0.24 -1.65 -13.78
C GLU A 80 -1.11 -2.38 -13.73
N LYS A 81 -1.99 -2.12 -14.70
CA LYS A 81 -3.38 -2.65 -14.72
C LYS A 81 -3.42 -4.18 -14.56
N HIS A 82 -2.46 -4.91 -15.14
CA HIS A 82 -2.37 -6.36 -15.02
C HIS A 82 -2.12 -6.83 -13.57
N ARG A 83 -1.29 -6.10 -12.79
CA ARG A 83 -1.05 -6.41 -11.38
C ARG A 83 -2.30 -6.15 -10.53
N ILE A 84 -3.00 -5.05 -10.80
CA ILE A 84 -4.27 -4.72 -10.13
C ILE A 84 -5.30 -5.83 -10.36
N LYS A 85 -5.49 -6.25 -11.63
CA LYS A 85 -6.38 -7.37 -11.99
C LYS A 85 -6.03 -8.64 -11.21
N LYS A 86 -4.75 -9.02 -11.21
CA LYS A 86 -4.28 -10.22 -10.50
C LYS A 86 -4.60 -10.16 -9.00
N ILE A 87 -4.32 -9.03 -8.35
CA ILE A 87 -4.58 -8.85 -6.92
C ILE A 87 -6.09 -8.97 -6.63
N LEU A 88 -6.93 -8.32 -7.43
CA LEU A 88 -8.38 -8.37 -7.28
C LEU A 88 -8.94 -9.78 -7.47
N VAL A 89 -8.42 -10.54 -8.45
CA VAL A 89 -8.80 -11.95 -8.65
C VAL A 89 -8.43 -12.78 -7.42
N CYS A 90 -7.19 -12.70 -6.94
CA CYS A 90 -6.77 -13.44 -5.74
C CYS A 90 -7.61 -13.09 -4.50
N LEU A 91 -8.01 -11.82 -4.34
CA LEU A 91 -8.89 -11.41 -3.23
C LEU A 91 -10.31 -11.98 -3.38
N LEU A 92 -10.85 -12.00 -4.61
CA LEU A 92 -12.20 -12.50 -4.89
C LEU A 92 -12.28 -14.03 -4.85
N GLU A 93 -11.17 -14.73 -5.06
CA GLU A 93 -11.04 -16.18 -5.03
C GLU A 93 -10.51 -16.70 -3.68
N GLU A 94 -10.40 -15.82 -2.66
CA GLU A 94 -9.91 -16.17 -1.31
C GLU A 94 -8.50 -16.80 -1.31
N GLU A 95 -7.64 -16.36 -2.23
CA GLU A 95 -6.23 -16.78 -2.36
C GLU A 95 -5.25 -15.75 -1.79
N PHE A 96 -5.73 -14.58 -1.35
CA PHE A 96 -4.88 -13.53 -0.81
C PHE A 96 -4.53 -13.82 0.66
N GLU A 97 -3.27 -14.15 0.94
CA GLU A 97 -2.80 -14.41 2.31
C GLU A 97 -2.89 -13.17 3.21
N VAL A 98 -3.41 -13.35 4.42
CA VAL A 98 -3.49 -12.30 5.46
C VAL A 98 -2.08 -11.84 5.85
N GLN A 99 -1.18 -12.80 6.13
CA GLN A 99 0.24 -12.56 6.41
C GLN A 99 1.11 -13.11 5.28
N ASN A 100 1.25 -12.31 4.22
CA ASN A 100 2.03 -12.67 3.04
C ASN A 100 3.54 -12.71 3.35
N ILE A 101 4.25 -13.68 2.78
CA ILE A 101 5.74 -13.81 2.92
C ILE A 101 6.53 -12.60 2.41
N ALA A 102 5.94 -11.82 1.51
CA ALA A 102 6.54 -10.63 0.93
C ALA A 102 5.58 -9.44 1.12
N PRO A 103 5.32 -8.99 2.36
CA PRO A 103 4.34 -7.95 2.61
C PRO A 103 4.77 -6.62 1.97
N PRO A 104 3.82 -5.70 1.69
CA PRO A 104 4.15 -4.34 1.25
C PRO A 104 5.21 -3.68 2.14
N LYS A 105 6.15 -2.99 1.50
CA LYS A 105 7.19 -2.22 2.19
C LYS A 105 6.77 -0.76 2.25
N LEU A 106 6.60 -0.29 3.47
CA LEU A 106 6.14 1.04 3.77
C LEU A 106 7.22 1.82 4.50
N ARG A 107 7.12 3.13 4.43
CA ARG A 107 7.87 4.05 5.27
C ARG A 107 6.91 5.05 5.88
N LYS A 108 6.99 5.23 7.20
CA LYS A 108 6.16 6.15 7.95
C LYS A 108 6.84 7.52 8.02
N TYR A 109 6.13 8.55 7.56
CA TYR A 109 6.52 9.95 7.65
C TYR A 109 5.48 10.67 8.49
N GLY A 110 5.81 11.01 9.75
CA GLY A 110 4.83 11.51 10.70
C GLY A 110 3.72 10.50 10.93
N ASP A 111 2.46 10.88 10.67
CA ASP A 111 1.28 10.03 10.87
C ASP A 111 0.88 9.21 9.63
N CYS A 112 1.57 9.39 8.50
CA CYS A 112 1.20 8.78 7.22
C CYS A 112 2.19 7.69 6.80
N PHE A 113 1.67 6.62 6.18
CA PHE A 113 2.48 5.61 5.52
C PHE A 113 2.59 5.87 4.01
N TYR A 114 3.76 5.57 3.46
CA TYR A 114 4.03 5.64 2.03
C TYR A 114 4.70 4.37 1.56
N VAL A 115 4.21 3.80 0.46
CA VAL A 115 4.82 2.63 -0.16
C VAL A 115 6.18 3.00 -0.75
N THR A 116 7.19 2.18 -0.52
CA THR A 116 8.54 2.40 -1.06
C THR A 116 8.80 1.53 -2.29
N GLY A 117 9.47 0.39 -2.13
CA GLY A 117 9.95 -0.44 -3.25
C GLY A 117 8.98 -1.54 -3.70
N ASP A 118 8.12 -2.05 -2.82
CA ASP A 118 7.21 -3.17 -3.12
C ASP A 118 5.86 -3.00 -2.42
N GLY A 119 4.81 -3.55 -3.05
CA GLY A 119 3.46 -3.55 -2.53
C GLY A 119 2.59 -2.39 -3.00
N HIS A 120 3.02 -1.65 -4.03
CA HIS A 120 2.31 -0.47 -4.55
C HIS A 120 0.86 -0.77 -4.92
N HIS A 121 0.62 -1.70 -5.85
CA HIS A 121 -0.73 -2.07 -6.26
C HIS A 121 -1.53 -2.78 -5.17
N ARG A 122 -0.86 -3.56 -4.31
CA ARG A 122 -1.51 -4.25 -3.18
C ARG A 122 -2.08 -3.25 -2.18
N SER A 123 -1.29 -2.25 -1.81
CA SER A 123 -1.69 -1.17 -0.90
C SER A 123 -2.82 -0.32 -1.49
N MET A 124 -2.72 0.00 -2.80
CA MET A 124 -3.73 0.78 -3.49
C MET A 124 -5.07 0.04 -3.59
N VAL A 125 -5.05 -1.25 -3.96
CA VAL A 125 -6.26 -2.08 -4.01
C VAL A 125 -6.85 -2.27 -2.61
N ALA A 126 -6.03 -2.58 -1.60
CA ALA A 126 -6.47 -2.73 -0.22
C ALA A 126 -7.21 -1.48 0.28
N ARG A 127 -6.65 -0.30 0.02
CA ARG A 127 -7.30 0.99 0.35
C ARG A 127 -8.59 1.21 -0.45
N ALA A 128 -8.59 0.94 -1.75
CA ALA A 128 -9.73 1.20 -2.63
C ALA A 128 -10.98 0.36 -2.27
N ILE A 129 -10.77 -0.89 -1.88
CA ILE A 129 -11.90 -1.76 -1.47
C ILE A 129 -12.27 -1.55 0.00
N GLY A 130 -11.45 -0.83 0.75
CA GLY A 130 -11.65 -0.58 2.18
C GLY A 130 -11.41 -1.84 3.01
N LEU A 131 -10.28 -2.51 2.80
CA LEU A 131 -9.81 -3.53 3.74
C LEU A 131 -9.58 -2.88 5.10
N ASP A 132 -9.95 -3.59 6.17
CA ASP A 132 -9.81 -3.11 7.54
C ASP A 132 -8.34 -3.10 7.98
N GLU A 133 -7.61 -4.14 7.59
CA GLU A 133 -6.19 -4.31 7.90
C GLU A 133 -5.40 -4.88 6.72
N LEU A 134 -4.11 -4.54 6.70
CA LEU A 134 -3.13 -5.05 5.75
C LEU A 134 -1.82 -5.30 6.50
N TYR A 135 -1.34 -6.54 6.45
CA TYR A 135 -0.02 -6.88 6.99
C TYR A 135 1.07 -6.23 6.13
N ALA A 136 1.92 -5.43 6.76
CA ALA A 136 2.96 -4.65 6.10
C ALA A 136 4.25 -4.66 6.91
N LYS A 137 5.37 -4.41 6.21
CA LYS A 137 6.65 -4.08 6.84
C LYS A 137 6.87 -2.58 6.72
N SER A 138 7.10 -1.91 7.84
CA SER A 138 7.21 -0.45 7.91
C SER A 138 8.55 0.00 8.48
N GLU A 139 9.24 0.89 7.78
CA GLU A 139 10.35 1.68 8.31
C GLU A 139 9.79 2.95 8.97
N ILE A 140 10.20 3.26 10.20
CA ILE A 140 9.74 4.46 10.92
C ILE A 140 10.79 5.55 10.82
N VAL A 141 10.46 6.68 10.16
CA VAL A 141 11.37 7.82 10.07
C VAL A 141 11.20 8.69 11.32
N PRO A 142 12.27 8.91 12.11
CA PRO A 142 12.24 9.84 13.24
C PRO A 142 11.86 11.26 12.78
N PRO A 143 10.94 11.95 13.49
CA PRO A 143 10.50 13.29 13.10
C PRO A 143 11.63 14.32 12.93
N GLU A 144 12.69 14.20 13.72
CA GLU A 144 13.87 15.07 13.69
C GLU A 144 14.73 14.94 12.41
N LEU A 145 14.48 13.89 11.61
CA LEU A 145 15.09 13.66 10.31
C LEU A 145 14.17 14.03 9.14
N LEU A 146 12.96 14.51 9.40
CA LEU A 146 12.04 14.99 8.37
C LEU A 146 12.28 16.47 8.08
N ILE A 147 12.65 16.77 6.84
CA ILE A 147 12.90 18.14 6.36
C ILE A 147 11.95 18.48 5.20
N GLN A 148 11.74 19.77 4.96
CA GLN A 148 10.99 20.22 3.80
C GLN A 148 11.87 20.03 2.55
N PRO A 149 11.33 19.49 1.44
CA PRO A 149 12.08 19.44 0.19
C PRO A 149 12.40 20.87 -0.27
N ASP A 150 13.63 21.09 -0.70
CA ASP A 150 14.02 22.36 -1.34
C ASP A 150 13.11 22.61 -2.54
N ARG A 151 12.49 23.79 -2.59
CA ARG A 151 11.56 24.19 -3.66
C ARG A 151 12.29 24.64 -4.91
#